data_AF-A0A9E4WCJ9-F1
#
_entry.id   AF-A0A9E4WCJ9-F1
#
_cell.length_a   1.000
_cell.length_b   1.000
_cell.length_c   1.000
_cell.angle_alpha   90.00
_cell.angle_beta   90.00
_cell.angle_gamma   90.00
#
_symmetry.space_group_name_H-M   'P 1'
#
loop_
_entity.id
_entity.type
_entity.pdbx_description
1 polymer ?
#
loop_
_entity_poly.entity_id
_entity_poly.type
_entity_poly.pdbx_seq_one_letter_code
_entity_poly.pdbx_strand_id
1 'polypeptide(L)'
;MFVATMAALGVSLSILAFSVILGFERGRHQQDFEFKAANLMAALQAEIDSHVTVLHSLHFLYSASESVTRREFGGFARNQLMAHPAHPGIQALEWIPKVTKDERDSFEAAMQAEGFTDFAITERRADGALAPAAERLEYFPVTYVEPYSRNDTALGFDLASNPSRYAALREARDSGEPVATQRIVLVQETENQYGFLVFIPVYQKGFPTSTIAQRNDALDGFVLGVFRVDDLVSSAWRNAGLPPSTADNTLILLDRSAPEGFQALLLSPEGLDVGAIHSGPLAYTDSLSVGGRIWEATIIAPQPSVLTIWQPWSALLAGLSLTIIVLAYLLLAMQRESKTRLLVEQRTQELSKANQQLEEEVIDRSRAQRKLAGLYEISRILSAMGDFEAKAAEALEKMADLAAADWVTLRLPKEGEPGLHLVAASGPAVTEYAPIPVFTEAMAISTLAFAEGRIVVIDDYAAQPAPSQTLLDLGMQSMVILPVKAGERTVGLVTVISKDKDHFSPELVDLLAAIGEGLGVLLDNSMLHEETQRAHQAQRQLAEENAVMAEIGRIV
;
A
#
# COMPACT_ATOMS: atom_id res chain seq x y z
N MET A 1 -6.34 4.28 -11.75
CA MET A 1 -5.06 3.61 -12.06
C MET A 1 -4.12 3.60 -10.86
N PHE A 2 -3.75 4.77 -10.31
CA PHE A 2 -2.82 4.90 -9.16
C PHE A 2 -3.23 4.10 -7.89
N VAL A 3 -4.50 4.15 -7.52
CA VAL A 3 -5.07 3.40 -6.37
C VAL A 3 -4.90 1.88 -6.56
N ALA A 4 -5.14 1.38 -7.78
CA ALA A 4 -5.01 -0.05 -8.10
C ALA A 4 -3.54 -0.51 -8.09
N THR A 5 -2.61 0.32 -8.57
CA THR A 5 -1.17 0.00 -8.52
C THR A 5 -0.64 -0.05 -7.09
N MET A 6 -1.10 0.83 -6.20
CA MET A 6 -0.71 0.80 -4.78
C MET A 6 -1.26 -0.44 -4.07
N ALA A 7 -2.52 -0.81 -4.34
CA ALA A 7 -3.10 -2.04 -3.80
C ALA A 7 -2.32 -3.28 -4.26
N ALA A 8 -2.03 -3.38 -5.56
CA ALA A 8 -1.26 -4.49 -6.12
C ALA A 8 0.15 -4.60 -5.50
N LEU A 9 0.83 -3.46 -5.31
CA LEU A 9 2.15 -3.41 -4.67
C LEU A 9 2.09 -3.87 -3.21
N GLY A 10 1.11 -3.38 -2.42
CA GLY A 10 0.95 -3.75 -1.02
C GLY A 10 0.64 -5.25 -0.83
N VAL A 11 -0.24 -5.80 -1.66
CA VAL A 11 -0.54 -7.25 -1.67
C VAL A 11 0.70 -8.05 -2.06
N SER A 12 1.43 -7.63 -3.10
CA SER A 12 2.64 -8.32 -3.55
C SER A 12 3.74 -8.33 -2.49
N LEU A 13 3.98 -7.21 -1.80
CA LEU A 13 4.91 -7.12 -0.69
C LEU A 13 4.49 -8.00 0.49
N SER A 14 3.19 -8.08 0.79
CA SER A 14 2.67 -8.93 1.87
C SER A 14 2.85 -10.43 1.55
N ILE A 15 2.62 -10.84 0.31
CA ILE A 15 2.87 -12.21 -0.16
C ILE A 15 4.38 -12.53 -0.14
N LEU A 16 5.22 -11.57 -0.53
CA LEU A 16 6.67 -11.73 -0.47
C LEU A 16 7.15 -11.91 0.97
N ALA A 17 6.69 -11.06 1.90
CA ALA A 17 7.01 -11.18 3.32
C ALA A 17 6.55 -12.53 3.90
N PHE A 18 5.33 -12.96 3.59
CA PHE A 18 4.83 -14.30 3.94
C PHE A 18 5.77 -15.40 3.45
N SER A 19 6.20 -15.34 2.18
CA SER A 19 7.03 -16.37 1.57
C SER A 19 8.44 -16.41 2.19
N VAL A 20 9.04 -15.25 2.46
CA VAL A 20 10.34 -15.14 3.12
C VAL A 20 10.29 -15.67 4.55
N ILE A 21 9.28 -15.27 5.34
CA ILE A 21 9.11 -15.72 6.72
C ILE A 21 8.80 -17.21 6.77
N LEU A 22 7.98 -17.73 5.85
CA LEU A 22 7.72 -19.16 5.75
C LEU A 22 8.99 -19.95 5.44
N GLY A 23 9.83 -19.45 4.52
CA GLY A 23 11.13 -20.04 4.22
C GLY A 23 12.06 -20.05 5.43
N PHE A 24 12.12 -18.95 6.17
CA PHE A 24 12.91 -18.83 7.40
C PHE A 24 12.45 -19.78 8.50
N GLU A 25 11.14 -19.83 8.77
CA GLU A 25 10.58 -20.73 9.80
C GLU A 25 10.77 -22.21 9.43
N ARG A 26 10.61 -22.58 8.15
CA ARG A 26 10.93 -23.93 7.68
C ARG A 26 12.41 -24.28 7.89
N GLY A 27 13.32 -23.36 7.55
CA GLY A 27 14.75 -23.54 7.78
C GLY A 27 15.08 -23.69 9.26
N ARG A 28 14.45 -22.88 10.13
CA ARG A 28 14.61 -22.99 11.58
C ARG A 28 14.15 -24.34 12.12
N HIS A 29 12.98 -24.83 11.68
CA HIS A 29 12.47 -26.15 12.09
C HIS A 29 13.36 -27.29 11.60
N GLN A 30 13.89 -27.21 10.37
CA GLN A 30 14.86 -28.17 9.84
C GLN A 30 16.12 -28.22 10.72
N GLN A 31 16.71 -27.06 11.05
CA GLN A 31 17.93 -27.02 11.87
C GLN A 31 17.70 -27.50 13.31
N ASP A 32 16.56 -27.14 13.93
CA ASP A 32 16.20 -27.63 15.26
C ASP A 32 16.00 -29.17 15.26
N PHE A 33 15.37 -29.70 14.22
CA PHE A 33 15.25 -31.15 14.02
C PHE A 33 16.61 -31.82 13.85
N GLU A 34 17.47 -31.32 12.95
CA GLU A 34 18.81 -31.88 12.72
C GLU A 34 19.64 -31.86 13.99
N PHE A 35 19.60 -30.77 14.76
CA PHE A 35 20.30 -30.67 16.04
C PHE A 35 19.81 -31.72 17.04
N LYS A 36 18.49 -31.87 17.21
CA LYS A 36 17.91 -32.89 18.09
C LYS A 36 18.23 -34.30 17.63
N ALA A 37 18.17 -34.55 16.33
CA ALA A 37 18.47 -35.85 15.73
C ALA A 37 19.94 -36.23 15.91
N ALA A 38 20.87 -35.29 15.66
CA ALA A 38 22.29 -35.47 15.90
C ALA A 38 22.61 -35.72 17.39
N ASN A 39 21.93 -35.03 18.31
CA ASN A 39 22.08 -35.29 19.74
C ASN A 39 21.60 -36.68 20.14
N LEU A 40 20.48 -37.14 19.58
CA LEU A 40 19.99 -38.50 19.81
C LEU A 40 20.98 -39.55 19.24
N MET A 41 21.55 -39.29 18.07
CA MET A 41 22.56 -40.15 17.46
C MET A 41 23.82 -40.26 18.34
N ALA A 42 24.32 -39.12 18.81
CA ALA A 42 25.46 -39.07 19.72
C ALA A 42 25.17 -39.80 21.04
N ALA A 43 23.95 -39.65 21.58
CA ALA A 43 23.53 -40.38 22.77
C ALA A 43 23.47 -41.90 22.53
N LEU A 44 22.95 -42.35 21.38
CA LEU A 44 22.94 -43.77 21.00
C LEU A 44 24.36 -44.34 20.92
N GLN A 45 25.29 -43.67 20.24
CA GLN A 45 26.69 -44.11 20.17
C GLN A 45 27.33 -44.15 21.56
N ALA A 46 27.10 -43.12 22.39
CA ALA A 46 27.63 -43.07 23.75
C ALA A 46 27.12 -44.21 24.63
N GLU A 47 25.84 -44.61 24.51
CA GLU A 47 25.29 -45.77 25.21
C GLU A 47 25.97 -47.08 24.77
N ILE A 48 26.17 -47.26 23.45
CA ILE A 48 26.88 -48.41 22.89
C ILE A 48 28.32 -48.47 23.43
N ASP A 49 29.05 -47.36 23.36
CA ASP A 49 30.45 -47.28 23.78
C ASP A 49 30.60 -47.51 25.30
N SER A 50 29.67 -46.97 26.09
CA SER A 50 29.59 -47.20 27.54
C SER A 50 29.43 -48.69 27.86
N HIS A 51 28.53 -49.37 27.15
CA HIS A 51 28.30 -50.80 27.30
C HIS A 51 29.50 -51.66 26.89
N VAL A 52 30.16 -51.33 25.77
CA VAL A 52 31.39 -52.00 25.34
C VAL A 52 32.53 -51.77 26.34
N THR A 53 32.60 -50.59 26.97
CA THR A 53 33.59 -50.28 28.02
C THR A 53 33.42 -51.18 29.25
N VAL A 54 32.18 -51.51 29.63
CA VAL A 54 31.92 -52.49 30.71
C VAL A 54 32.50 -53.86 30.36
N LEU A 55 32.36 -54.30 29.11
CA LEU A 55 32.94 -55.56 28.65
C LEU A 55 34.45 -55.54 28.60
N HIS A 56 35.08 -54.45 28.15
CA HIS A 56 36.52 -54.31 28.24
C HIS A 56 37.02 -54.39 29.69
N SER A 57 36.29 -53.80 30.63
CA SER A 57 36.63 -53.88 32.05
C SER A 57 36.59 -55.33 32.56
N LEU A 58 35.61 -56.11 32.11
CA LEU A 58 35.51 -57.55 32.42
C LEU A 58 36.62 -58.35 31.72
N HIS A 59 36.95 -58.04 30.46
CA HIS A 59 38.06 -58.65 29.73
C HIS A 59 39.40 -58.38 30.43
N PHE A 60 39.61 -57.17 30.95
CA PHE A 60 40.82 -56.81 31.71
C PHE A 60 40.92 -57.56 33.03
N LEU A 61 39.79 -57.86 33.71
CA LEU A 61 39.79 -58.72 34.90
C LEU A 61 40.39 -60.11 34.58
N TYR A 62 39.99 -60.74 33.48
CA TYR A 62 40.55 -62.02 33.05
C TYR A 62 42.01 -61.90 32.59
N SER A 63 42.34 -60.85 31.86
CA SER A 63 43.70 -60.62 31.37
C SER A 63 44.70 -60.35 32.52
N ALA A 64 44.26 -59.69 33.59
CA ALA A 64 45.09 -59.34 34.74
C ALA A 64 45.19 -60.46 35.79
N SER A 65 44.13 -61.24 36.02
CA SER A 65 44.07 -62.26 37.08
C SER A 65 44.53 -63.64 36.60
N GLU A 66 45.28 -64.41 37.39
CA GLU A 66 45.72 -65.77 37.00
C GLU A 66 44.53 -66.72 36.74
N SER A 67 43.49 -66.59 37.56
CA SER A 67 42.19 -67.24 37.37
C SER A 67 41.11 -66.32 37.93
N VAL A 68 39.91 -66.38 37.36
CA VAL A 68 38.74 -65.65 37.90
C VAL A 68 37.73 -66.68 38.39
N THR A 69 37.47 -66.70 39.69
CA THR A 69 36.46 -67.59 40.26
C THR A 69 35.05 -67.07 39.99
N ARG A 70 34.05 -67.96 39.99
CA ARG A 70 32.62 -67.57 39.91
C ARG A 70 32.23 -66.48 40.90
N ARG A 71 32.80 -66.50 42.12
CA ARG A 71 32.52 -65.50 43.16
C ARG A 71 33.07 -64.13 42.80
N GLU A 72 34.30 -64.08 42.29
CA GLU A 72 34.95 -62.83 41.84
C GLU A 72 34.27 -62.26 40.62
N PHE A 73 33.98 -63.10 39.62
CA PHE A 73 33.17 -62.72 38.46
C PHE A 73 31.83 -62.14 38.92
N GLY A 74 31.12 -62.85 39.80
CA GLY A 74 29.81 -62.43 40.31
C GLY A 74 29.87 -61.10 41.05
N GLY A 75 30.89 -60.90 41.90
CA GLY A 75 31.11 -59.64 42.60
C GLY A 75 31.37 -58.47 41.65
N PHE A 76 32.25 -58.67 40.66
CA PHE A 76 32.57 -57.65 39.67
C PHE A 76 31.36 -57.32 38.79
N ALA A 77 30.77 -58.33 38.15
CA ALA A 77 29.65 -58.17 37.21
C ALA A 77 28.43 -57.54 37.89
N ARG A 78 28.07 -58.01 39.10
CA ARG A 78 26.94 -57.39 39.84
C ARG A 78 27.22 -55.96 40.24
N ASN A 79 28.45 -55.56 40.55
CA ASN A 79 28.75 -54.15 40.85
C ASN A 79 28.61 -53.27 39.61
N GLN A 80 29.12 -53.73 38.46
CA GLN A 80 28.95 -53.03 37.18
C GLN A 80 27.47 -52.90 36.81
N LEU A 81 26.69 -53.97 37.01
CA LEU A 81 25.26 -53.97 36.76
C LEU A 81 24.49 -53.14 37.80
N MET A 82 24.78 -53.24 39.10
CA MET A 82 24.09 -52.51 40.19
C MET A 82 24.40 -51.02 40.23
N ALA A 83 25.44 -50.57 39.54
CA ALA A 83 25.52 -49.19 39.05
C ALA A 83 24.40 -48.88 38.02
N HIS A 84 23.28 -49.62 38.04
CA HIS A 84 22.10 -49.70 37.17
C HIS A 84 21.58 -48.36 36.63
N PRO A 85 21.67 -47.22 37.33
CA PRO A 85 21.40 -45.91 36.72
C PRO A 85 22.35 -45.55 35.55
N ALA A 86 23.54 -46.16 35.47
CA ALA A 86 24.60 -45.83 34.51
C ALA A 86 24.68 -46.74 33.28
N HIS A 87 24.09 -47.95 33.31
CA HIS A 87 24.13 -48.90 32.18
C HIS A 87 22.77 -49.58 31.89
N PRO A 88 21.70 -48.82 31.63
CA PRO A 88 20.43 -49.38 31.17
C PRO A 88 20.58 -50.03 29.79
N GLY A 89 20.45 -51.35 29.72
CA GLY A 89 20.46 -52.11 28.46
C GLY A 89 21.39 -53.32 28.43
N ILE A 90 22.25 -53.49 29.44
CA ILE A 90 22.95 -54.75 29.70
C ILE A 90 22.01 -55.69 30.47
N GLN A 91 21.58 -56.77 29.82
CA GLN A 91 20.72 -57.78 30.42
C GLN A 91 21.52 -58.78 31.24
N ALA A 92 22.68 -59.19 30.73
CA ALA A 92 23.57 -60.11 31.39
C ALA A 92 25.04 -59.88 31.00
N LEU A 93 25.92 -60.20 31.93
CA LEU A 93 27.36 -60.37 31.70
C LEU A 93 27.70 -61.84 31.89
N GLU A 94 28.46 -62.40 30.96
CA GLU A 94 28.71 -63.84 30.87
C GLU A 94 30.19 -64.17 30.67
N TRP A 95 30.58 -65.35 31.15
CA TRP A 95 31.85 -66.01 30.82
C TRP A 95 31.58 -67.34 30.15
N ILE A 96 32.18 -67.53 28.97
CA ILE A 96 32.00 -68.71 28.11
C ILE A 96 33.39 -69.31 27.79
N PRO A 97 33.87 -70.28 28.58
CA PRO A 97 35.15 -70.93 28.34
C PRO A 97 35.08 -71.78 27.06
N LYS A 98 36.24 -72.00 26.44
CA LYS A 98 36.42 -73.03 25.43
C LYS A 98 36.50 -74.39 26.13
N VAL A 99 35.60 -75.31 25.80
CA VAL A 99 35.63 -76.69 26.30
C VAL A 99 35.79 -77.62 25.11
N THR A 100 36.87 -78.40 25.06
CA THR A 100 37.06 -79.38 23.99
C THR A 100 36.20 -80.63 24.21
N LYS A 101 36.03 -81.43 23.15
CA LYS A 101 35.35 -82.72 23.23
C LYS A 101 35.83 -83.59 24.39
N ASP A 102 37.15 -83.66 24.57
CA ASP A 102 37.77 -84.54 25.57
C ASP A 102 37.64 -84.00 27.00
N GLU A 103 37.39 -82.70 27.16
CA GLU A 103 37.22 -82.05 28.47
C GLU A 103 35.77 -82.06 28.97
N ARG A 104 34.79 -82.23 28.07
CA ARG A 104 33.35 -82.09 28.35
C ARG A 104 32.89 -82.81 29.61
N ASP A 105 33.15 -84.11 29.73
CA ASP A 105 32.66 -84.93 30.86
C ASP A 105 33.25 -84.44 32.19
N SER A 106 34.54 -84.10 32.20
CA SER A 106 35.21 -83.57 33.39
C SER A 106 34.73 -82.18 33.77
N PHE A 107 34.41 -81.35 32.76
CA PHE A 107 33.88 -80.01 32.94
C PHE A 107 32.46 -80.02 33.51
N GLU A 108 31.57 -80.86 32.97
CA GLU A 108 30.21 -81.04 33.49
C GLU A 108 30.23 -81.55 34.95
N ALA A 109 31.08 -82.54 35.26
CA ALA A 109 31.24 -83.05 36.62
C ALA A 109 31.78 -81.99 37.60
N ALA A 110 32.71 -81.14 37.17
CA ALA A 110 33.23 -80.04 37.99
C ALA A 110 32.14 -79.01 38.32
N MET A 111 31.32 -78.64 37.34
CA MET A 111 30.19 -77.73 37.53
C MET A 111 29.12 -78.32 38.47
N GLN A 112 28.85 -79.62 38.37
CA GLN A 112 27.95 -80.31 39.30
C GLN A 112 28.49 -80.32 40.73
N ALA A 113 29.81 -80.49 40.90
CA ALA A 113 30.47 -80.41 42.21
C ALA A 113 30.46 -78.99 42.82
N GLU A 114 30.39 -77.95 41.99
CA GLU A 114 30.20 -76.55 42.43
C GLU A 114 28.77 -76.24 42.91
N GLY A 115 27.83 -77.18 42.76
CA GLY A 115 26.45 -77.06 43.22
C GLY A 115 25.39 -76.94 42.12
N PHE A 116 25.77 -77.03 40.84
CA PHE A 116 24.85 -77.04 39.71
C PHE A 116 24.53 -78.49 39.30
N THR A 117 23.77 -79.20 40.14
CA THR A 117 23.60 -80.67 40.07
C THR A 117 23.03 -81.18 38.75
N ASP A 118 22.23 -80.37 38.05
CA ASP A 118 21.62 -80.71 36.75
C ASP A 118 22.36 -80.07 35.56
N PHE A 119 23.58 -79.55 35.79
CA PHE A 119 24.36 -78.92 34.74
C PHE A 119 24.76 -79.94 33.67
N ALA A 120 24.47 -79.57 32.43
CA ALA A 120 24.97 -80.23 31.24
C ALA A 120 25.23 -79.15 30.17
N ILE A 121 26.16 -79.41 29.25
CA ILE A 121 26.27 -78.58 28.05
C ILE A 121 25.03 -78.85 27.19
N THR A 122 24.24 -77.80 26.92
CA THR A 122 22.94 -77.91 26.24
C THR A 122 22.88 -77.11 24.94
N GLU A 123 21.98 -77.48 24.05
CA GLU A 123 21.64 -76.74 22.85
C GLU A 123 20.12 -76.65 22.67
N ARG A 124 19.67 -75.73 21.81
CA ARG A 124 18.25 -75.57 21.48
C ARG A 124 17.87 -76.47 20.32
N ARG A 125 16.89 -77.35 20.53
CA ARG A 125 16.28 -78.18 19.48
C ARG A 125 15.36 -77.37 18.57
N ALA A 126 14.96 -77.96 17.45
CA ALA A 126 14.04 -77.36 16.48
C ALA A 126 12.65 -77.03 17.07
N ASP A 127 12.24 -77.72 18.13
CA ASP A 127 11.01 -77.46 18.90
C ASP A 127 11.15 -76.31 19.91
N GLY A 128 12.34 -75.70 20.00
CA GLY A 128 12.65 -74.62 20.93
C GLY A 128 13.07 -75.10 22.33
N ALA A 129 13.01 -76.40 22.65
CA ALA A 129 13.40 -76.90 23.96
C ALA A 129 14.93 -77.04 24.10
N LEU A 130 15.43 -76.92 25.33
CA LEU A 130 16.83 -77.21 25.64
C LEU A 130 17.05 -78.72 25.77
N ALA A 131 18.20 -79.20 25.28
CA ALA A 131 18.59 -80.59 25.32
C ALA A 131 20.11 -80.72 25.43
N PRO A 132 20.66 -81.87 25.84
CA PRO A 132 22.10 -82.09 25.80
C PRO A 132 22.68 -81.78 24.42
N ALA A 133 23.77 -81.03 24.38
CA ALA A 133 24.41 -80.60 23.15
C ALA A 133 24.91 -81.81 22.36
N ALA A 134 24.69 -81.78 21.04
CA ALA A 134 25.23 -82.77 20.11
C ALA A 134 26.76 -82.77 20.17
N GLU A 135 27.38 -83.87 19.77
CA GLU A 135 28.83 -84.01 19.84
C GLU A 135 29.55 -83.03 18.89
N ARG A 136 30.46 -82.22 19.43
CA ARG A 136 31.30 -81.24 18.71
C ARG A 136 32.75 -81.33 19.17
N LEU A 137 33.66 -80.81 18.35
CA LEU A 137 35.09 -80.70 18.69
C LEU A 137 35.34 -79.71 19.83
N GLU A 138 34.55 -78.64 19.87
CA GLU A 138 34.66 -77.54 20.83
C GLU A 138 33.24 -77.06 21.18
N TYR A 139 33.05 -76.67 22.43
CA TYR A 139 31.83 -76.10 22.99
C TYR A 139 32.16 -74.78 23.67
N PHE A 140 31.17 -73.88 23.71
CA PHE A 140 31.26 -72.61 24.43
C PHE A 140 30.06 -72.48 25.36
N PRO A 141 30.01 -73.25 26.47
CA PRO A 141 28.90 -73.23 27.41
C PRO A 141 28.90 -71.95 28.25
N VAL A 142 27.74 -71.32 28.43
CA VAL A 142 27.60 -70.25 29.44
C VAL A 142 27.90 -70.84 30.81
N THR A 143 29.00 -70.38 31.41
CA THR A 143 29.52 -70.95 32.65
C THR A 143 29.25 -70.01 33.81
N TYR A 144 29.56 -68.72 33.65
CA TYR A 144 29.16 -67.67 34.59
C TYR A 144 28.16 -66.73 33.90
N VAL A 145 27.13 -66.33 34.64
CA VAL A 145 26.10 -65.40 34.17
C VAL A 145 25.60 -64.56 35.35
N GLU A 146 25.53 -63.24 35.16
CA GLU A 146 24.97 -62.31 36.13
C GLU A 146 24.04 -61.29 35.44
N PRO A 147 22.87 -60.95 36.03
CA PRO A 147 22.34 -61.50 37.28
C PRO A 147 21.83 -62.93 37.07
N TYR A 148 22.26 -63.87 37.92
CA TYR A 148 21.90 -65.29 37.76
C TYR A 148 20.38 -65.53 37.83
N SER A 149 19.67 -64.86 38.75
CA SER A 149 18.24 -65.09 39.02
C SER A 149 17.29 -64.82 37.85
N ARG A 150 17.74 -64.08 36.83
CA ARG A 150 16.95 -63.82 35.61
C ARG A 150 17.43 -64.61 34.40
N ASN A 151 18.65 -65.17 34.46
CA ASN A 151 19.36 -65.74 33.30
C ASN A 151 19.80 -67.19 33.55
N ASP A 152 19.17 -67.89 34.50
CA ASP A 152 19.50 -69.26 34.89
C ASP A 152 19.33 -70.26 33.75
N THR A 153 18.35 -70.06 32.86
CA THR A 153 18.15 -70.92 31.69
C THR A 153 19.24 -70.79 30.62
N ALA A 154 20.09 -69.76 30.69
CA ALA A 154 21.24 -69.63 29.81
C ALA A 154 22.41 -70.52 30.27
N LEU A 155 22.47 -70.89 31.57
CA LEU A 155 23.56 -71.69 32.12
C LEU A 155 23.71 -73.03 31.37
N GLY A 156 24.92 -73.33 30.93
CA GLY A 156 25.24 -74.53 30.15
C GLY A 156 24.87 -74.46 28.68
N PHE A 157 24.18 -73.41 28.22
CA PHE A 157 23.85 -73.24 26.80
C PHE A 157 25.12 -73.08 25.96
N ASP A 158 25.32 -73.97 24.99
CA ASP A 158 26.44 -73.95 24.05
C ASP A 158 26.18 -72.92 22.94
N LEU A 159 26.93 -71.82 22.96
CA LEU A 159 26.80 -70.79 21.94
C LEU A 159 27.26 -71.26 20.55
N ALA A 160 28.10 -72.29 20.44
CA ALA A 160 28.48 -72.85 19.13
C ALA A 160 27.34 -73.61 18.45
N SER A 161 26.30 -74.01 19.18
CA SER A 161 25.13 -74.68 18.60
C SER A 161 24.31 -73.79 17.67
N ASN A 162 24.43 -72.45 17.79
CA ASN A 162 23.75 -71.50 16.92
C ASN A 162 24.73 -70.96 15.84
N PRO A 163 24.41 -71.08 14.53
CA PRO A 163 25.31 -70.67 13.46
C PRO A 163 25.73 -69.19 13.51
N SER A 164 24.82 -68.29 13.87
CA SER A 164 25.12 -66.85 13.94
C SER A 164 26.02 -66.51 15.12
N ARG A 165 25.81 -67.15 16.28
CA ARG A 165 26.68 -66.96 17.45
C ARG A 165 28.05 -67.55 17.20
N TYR A 166 28.11 -68.75 16.61
CA TYR A 166 29.37 -69.41 16.28
C TYR A 166 30.22 -68.62 15.28
N ALA A 167 29.59 -68.01 14.27
CA ALA A 167 30.27 -67.14 13.32
C ALA A 167 30.95 -65.95 14.03
N ALA A 168 30.23 -65.29 14.94
CA ALA A 168 30.76 -64.16 15.70
C ALA A 168 31.86 -64.59 16.71
N LEU A 169 31.74 -65.76 17.36
CA LEU A 169 32.81 -66.30 18.21
C LEU A 169 34.10 -66.54 17.42
N ARG A 170 33.99 -67.13 16.23
CA ARG A 170 35.14 -67.34 15.34
C ARG A 170 35.76 -66.03 14.90
N GLU A 171 34.95 -65.05 14.51
CA GLU A 171 35.44 -63.74 14.08
C GLU A 171 36.12 -62.98 15.22
N ALA A 172 35.56 -63.03 16.43
CA ALA A 172 36.17 -62.46 17.64
C ALA A 172 37.54 -63.09 17.90
N ARG A 173 37.63 -64.43 17.88
CA ARG A 173 38.88 -65.18 18.04
C ARG A 173 39.91 -64.85 16.95
N ASP A 174 39.50 -64.80 15.69
CA ASP A 174 40.43 -64.63 14.58
C ASP A 174 40.96 -63.18 14.50
N SER A 175 40.10 -62.19 14.80
CA SER A 175 40.44 -60.76 14.79
C SER A 175 41.20 -60.33 16.06
N GLY A 176 40.82 -60.84 17.22
CA GLY A 176 41.29 -60.33 18.52
C GLY A 176 40.49 -59.13 19.04
N GLU A 177 39.48 -58.67 18.31
CA GLU A 177 38.69 -57.48 18.62
C GLU A 177 37.29 -57.84 19.16
N PRO A 178 36.57 -56.89 19.79
CA PRO A 178 35.17 -57.08 20.15
C PRO A 178 34.29 -57.29 18.90
N VAL A 179 33.50 -58.37 18.88
CA VAL A 179 32.59 -58.68 17.76
C VAL A 179 31.16 -58.84 18.25
N ALA A 180 30.25 -58.13 17.61
CA ALA A 180 28.82 -58.23 17.85
C ALA A 180 28.14 -59.23 16.91
N THR A 181 27.11 -59.92 17.40
CA THR A 181 26.22 -60.73 16.55
C THR A 181 25.30 -59.85 15.74
N GLN A 182 24.71 -60.41 14.68
CA GLN A 182 23.46 -59.86 14.14
C GLN A 182 22.35 -59.95 15.21
N ARG A 183 21.17 -59.40 14.92
CA ARG A 183 20.01 -59.54 15.82
C ARG A 183 19.75 -61.01 16.16
N ILE A 184 19.58 -61.29 17.44
CA ILE A 184 19.18 -62.59 17.95
C ILE A 184 17.87 -62.47 18.73
N VAL A 185 17.08 -63.54 18.69
CA VAL A 185 16.05 -63.78 19.69
C VAL A 185 16.74 -64.43 20.88
N LEU A 186 16.63 -63.80 22.05
CA LEU A 186 17.26 -64.30 23.26
C LEU A 186 16.56 -65.59 23.72
N VAL A 187 17.31 -66.45 24.43
CA VAL A 187 16.85 -67.79 24.85
C VAL A 187 15.56 -67.70 25.70
N GLN A 188 15.27 -66.52 26.25
CA GLN A 188 14.22 -66.24 27.21
C GLN A 188 13.13 -65.27 26.72
N GLU A 189 13.20 -64.73 25.49
CA GLU A 189 12.34 -63.62 25.05
C GLU A 189 11.30 -63.99 23.98
N THR A 190 10.21 -63.21 23.95
CA THR A 190 9.10 -63.28 22.99
C THR A 190 9.47 -62.65 21.64
N GLU A 191 8.71 -62.97 20.58
CA GLU A 191 9.02 -62.70 19.16
C GLU A 191 9.33 -61.23 18.76
N ASN A 192 9.15 -60.24 19.64
CA ASN A 192 9.25 -58.80 19.32
C ASN A 192 10.37 -58.05 20.05
N GLN A 193 11.24 -58.71 20.81
CA GLN A 193 12.40 -58.06 21.45
C GLN A 193 13.69 -58.60 20.83
N TYR A 194 14.44 -57.71 20.16
CA TYR A 194 15.71 -58.07 19.55
C TYR A 194 16.86 -57.76 20.51
N GLY A 195 17.67 -58.78 20.76
CA GLY A 195 18.94 -58.64 21.45
C GLY A 195 20.12 -58.78 20.50
N PHE A 196 21.29 -58.44 20.99
CA PHE A 196 22.56 -58.78 20.35
C PHE A 196 23.59 -59.11 21.42
N LEU A 197 24.58 -59.89 21.03
CA LEU A 197 25.69 -60.29 21.88
C LEU A 197 26.94 -59.56 21.42
N VAL A 198 27.82 -59.20 22.35
CA VAL A 198 29.20 -58.77 22.02
C VAL A 198 30.18 -59.68 22.72
N PHE A 199 31.09 -60.27 21.94
CA PHE A 199 32.14 -61.17 22.40
C PHE A 199 33.48 -60.45 22.43
N ILE A 200 34.25 -60.63 23.50
CA ILE A 200 35.66 -60.25 23.54
C ILE A 200 36.48 -61.51 23.88
N PRO A 201 37.41 -61.93 23.00
CA PRO A 201 38.19 -63.15 23.21
C PRO A 201 39.15 -62.97 24.38
N VAL A 202 39.34 -64.04 25.16
CA VAL A 202 40.35 -64.13 26.21
C VAL A 202 41.33 -65.22 25.82
N TYR A 203 42.61 -64.87 25.76
CA TYR A 203 43.68 -65.78 25.41
C TYR A 203 44.49 -66.19 26.64
N GLN A 204 45.00 -67.40 26.63
CA GLN A 204 45.91 -67.92 27.63
C GLN A 204 47.17 -67.05 27.72
N LYS A 205 47.58 -66.75 28.95
CA LYS A 205 48.70 -65.86 29.22
C LYS A 205 50.03 -66.50 28.80
N GLY A 206 50.89 -65.71 28.16
CA GLY A 206 52.21 -66.16 27.71
C GLY A 206 52.20 -66.94 26.39
N PHE A 207 51.03 -67.20 25.79
CA PHE A 207 50.92 -67.77 24.46
C PHE A 207 50.95 -66.66 23.39
N PRO A 208 51.57 -66.89 22.23
CA PRO A 208 51.59 -65.91 21.15
C PRO A 208 50.17 -65.74 20.57
N THR A 209 49.85 -64.53 20.11
CA THR A 209 48.53 -64.18 19.55
C THR A 209 48.63 -63.33 18.29
N SER A 210 49.79 -63.32 17.62
CA SER A 210 50.06 -62.46 16.46
C SER A 210 49.46 -62.97 15.14
N THR A 211 49.08 -64.25 15.07
CA THR A 211 48.45 -64.86 13.89
C THR A 211 47.13 -65.54 14.27
N ILE A 212 46.27 -65.78 13.28
CA ILE A 212 44.99 -66.47 13.49
C ILE A 212 45.20 -67.87 14.11
N ALA A 213 46.16 -68.64 13.61
CA ALA A 213 46.47 -69.97 14.14
C ALA A 213 46.90 -69.90 15.62
N GLN A 214 47.79 -68.97 15.95
CA GLN A 214 48.22 -68.73 17.32
C GLN A 214 47.06 -68.31 18.24
N ARG A 215 46.17 -67.42 17.79
CA ARG A 215 44.98 -67.03 18.54
C ARG A 215 44.01 -68.18 18.77
N ASN A 216 43.86 -69.07 17.79
CA ASN A 216 43.01 -70.24 17.93
C ASN A 216 43.52 -71.23 18.97
N ASP A 217 44.83 -71.49 18.97
CA ASP A 217 45.46 -72.41 19.93
C ASP A 217 45.52 -71.81 21.34
N ALA A 218 45.68 -70.48 21.43
CA ALA A 218 45.75 -69.76 22.70
C ALA A 218 44.39 -69.40 23.29
N LEU A 219 43.25 -69.68 22.63
CA LEU A 219 41.93 -69.25 23.11
C LEU A 219 41.54 -69.99 24.39
N ASP A 220 41.25 -69.23 25.45
CA ASP A 220 40.76 -69.73 26.74
C ASP A 220 39.23 -69.65 26.84
N GLY A 221 38.64 -68.63 26.23
CA GLY A 221 37.20 -68.41 26.22
C GLY A 221 36.85 -66.99 25.77
N PHE A 222 35.64 -66.54 26.10
CA PHE A 222 35.22 -65.17 25.83
C PHE A 222 34.49 -64.58 27.05
N VAL A 223 34.70 -63.28 27.24
CA VAL A 223 33.76 -62.48 28.01
C VAL A 223 32.67 -61.97 27.07
N LEU A 224 31.45 -61.91 27.59
CA LEU A 224 30.26 -61.71 26.78
C LEU A 224 29.31 -60.74 27.48
N GLY A 225 28.69 -59.86 26.69
CA GLY A 225 27.58 -59.03 27.13
C GLY A 225 26.33 -59.31 26.31
N VAL A 226 25.20 -59.40 27.01
CA VAL A 226 23.88 -59.56 26.42
C VAL A 226 23.16 -58.21 26.45
N PHE A 227 22.84 -57.68 25.28
CA PHE A 227 22.27 -56.34 25.15
C PHE A 227 20.89 -56.37 24.51
N ARG A 228 20.02 -55.47 24.97
CA ARG A 228 18.68 -55.26 24.43
C ARG A 228 18.62 -53.94 23.68
N VAL A 229 18.19 -54.00 22.41
CA VAL A 229 18.12 -52.81 21.55
C VAL A 229 17.12 -51.79 22.09
N ASP A 230 15.96 -52.23 22.54
CA ASP A 230 14.91 -51.35 23.07
C ASP A 230 15.35 -50.54 24.30
N ASP A 231 16.11 -51.17 25.19
CA ASP A 231 16.59 -50.54 26.42
C ASP A 231 17.67 -49.51 26.12
N LEU A 232 18.57 -49.83 25.17
CA LEU A 232 19.60 -48.92 24.65
C LEU A 232 18.96 -47.69 24.02
N VAL A 233 17.99 -47.90 23.14
CA VAL A 233 17.25 -46.81 22.49
C VAL A 233 16.53 -45.96 23.54
N SER A 234 15.79 -46.60 24.45
CA SER A 234 15.07 -45.90 25.52
C SER A 234 15.99 -45.09 26.43
N SER A 235 17.20 -45.57 26.69
CA SER A 235 18.22 -44.82 27.43
C SER A 235 18.70 -43.60 26.66
N ALA A 236 19.06 -43.77 25.39
CA ALA A 236 19.52 -42.69 24.54
C ALA A 236 18.50 -41.56 24.42
N TRP A 237 17.20 -41.87 24.32
CA TRP A 237 16.13 -40.86 24.36
C TRP A 237 16.16 -40.03 25.64
N ARG A 238 16.24 -40.69 26.80
CA ARG A 238 16.32 -40.00 28.11
C ARG A 238 17.56 -39.13 28.21
N ASN A 239 18.72 -39.64 27.79
CA ASN A 239 20.01 -38.94 27.88
C ASN A 239 20.11 -37.77 26.89
N ALA A 240 19.43 -37.86 25.74
CA ALA A 240 19.26 -36.74 24.81
C ALA A 240 18.26 -35.68 25.30
N GLY A 241 17.58 -35.91 26.44
CA GLY A 241 16.55 -35.00 26.97
C GLY A 241 15.29 -34.95 26.10
N LEU A 242 15.06 -35.99 25.30
CA LEU A 242 13.94 -36.10 24.37
C LEU A 242 12.89 -37.08 24.94
N PRO A 243 11.59 -36.83 24.72
CA PRO A 243 10.57 -37.82 25.05
C PRO A 243 10.81 -39.09 24.22
N PRO A 244 10.56 -40.30 24.76
CA PRO A 244 10.70 -41.55 24.01
C PRO A 244 9.87 -41.51 22.73
N SER A 245 10.31 -42.23 21.69
CA SER A 245 9.71 -42.21 20.34
C SER A 245 8.18 -42.12 20.40
N THR A 246 7.66 -40.96 20.02
CA THR A 246 6.22 -40.69 19.91
C THR A 246 5.81 -40.82 18.44
N ALA A 247 4.51 -40.72 18.17
CA ALA A 247 3.99 -40.61 16.81
C ALA A 247 4.64 -39.45 16.00
N ASP A 248 5.23 -38.46 16.68
CA ASP A 248 5.86 -37.31 16.07
C ASP A 248 7.32 -37.57 15.67
N ASN A 249 8.05 -38.48 16.34
CA ASN A 249 9.45 -38.77 16.01
C ASN A 249 9.69 -40.28 15.97
N THR A 250 9.86 -40.80 14.76
CA THR A 250 10.09 -42.22 14.46
C THR A 250 11.59 -42.49 14.35
N LEU A 251 12.09 -43.52 15.04
CA LEU A 251 13.45 -44.04 14.87
C LEU A 251 13.40 -45.39 14.15
N ILE A 252 14.13 -45.48 13.04
CA ILE A 252 14.38 -46.72 12.31
C ILE A 252 15.84 -47.09 12.55
N LEU A 253 16.11 -48.32 12.99
CA LEU A 253 17.46 -48.80 13.23
C LEU A 253 17.71 -50.08 12.43
N LEU A 254 18.71 -50.04 11.55
CA LEU A 254 19.06 -51.12 10.65
C LEU A 254 20.53 -51.51 10.78
N ASP A 255 20.84 -52.80 10.92
CA ASP A 255 22.18 -53.34 10.78
C ASP A 255 22.52 -53.55 9.29
N ARG A 256 23.29 -52.64 8.71
CA ARG A 256 23.70 -52.70 7.29
C ARG A 256 24.73 -53.79 7.01
N SER A 257 25.37 -54.33 8.05
CA SER A 257 26.31 -55.45 7.95
C SER A 257 25.61 -56.82 7.99
N ALA A 258 24.31 -56.88 8.30
CA ALA A 258 23.54 -58.12 8.33
C ALA A 258 23.00 -58.53 6.94
N PRO A 259 22.79 -59.85 6.70
CA PRO A 259 22.09 -60.33 5.52
C PRO A 259 20.66 -59.76 5.39
N GLU A 260 20.16 -59.71 4.17
CA GLU A 260 18.78 -59.31 3.89
C GLU A 260 17.79 -60.17 4.71
N GLY A 261 16.89 -59.51 5.46
CA GLY A 261 15.97 -60.14 6.41
C GLY A 261 16.39 -60.09 7.89
N PHE A 262 17.66 -59.78 8.18
CA PHE A 262 18.16 -59.62 9.57
C PHE A 262 18.59 -58.19 9.91
N GLN A 263 18.50 -57.27 8.95
CA GLN A 263 18.93 -55.88 9.12
C GLN A 263 18.07 -55.11 10.13
N ALA A 264 16.76 -55.35 10.20
CA ALA A 264 15.88 -54.58 11.08
C ALA A 264 16.13 -54.84 12.58
N LEU A 265 16.66 -53.84 13.29
CA LEU A 265 16.89 -53.89 14.75
C LEU A 265 15.75 -53.24 15.53
N LEU A 266 15.25 -52.11 15.01
CA LEU A 266 14.06 -51.43 15.50
C LEU A 266 13.27 -50.95 14.30
N LEU A 267 12.01 -51.39 14.20
CA LEU A 267 11.06 -50.87 13.23
C LEU A 267 9.95 -50.19 14.01
N SER A 268 9.71 -48.91 13.71
CA SER A 268 8.54 -48.19 14.22
C SER A 268 7.23 -48.85 13.74
N PRO A 269 6.11 -48.60 14.44
CA PRO A 269 4.87 -49.34 14.26
C PRO A 269 4.35 -49.29 12.83
N GLU A 270 3.65 -50.36 12.44
CA GLU A 270 2.99 -50.55 11.14
C GLU A 270 2.31 -49.26 10.65
N GLY A 271 2.72 -48.78 9.47
CA GLY A 271 2.09 -47.62 8.81
C GLY A 271 3.04 -46.64 8.12
N LEU A 272 4.36 -46.73 8.36
CA LEU A 272 5.35 -45.93 7.63
C LEU A 272 5.71 -46.60 6.30
N ASP A 273 5.11 -46.10 5.23
CA ASP A 273 5.60 -46.35 3.88
C ASP A 273 6.97 -45.65 3.72
N VAL A 274 8.05 -46.42 3.75
CA VAL A 274 9.43 -45.95 3.57
C VAL A 274 9.58 -45.21 2.23
N GLY A 275 8.71 -45.49 1.24
CA GLY A 275 8.65 -44.77 -0.04
C GLY A 275 8.06 -43.34 0.06
N ALA A 276 7.29 -43.03 1.11
CA ALA A 276 6.69 -41.70 1.31
C ALA A 276 7.66 -40.68 1.96
N ILE A 277 8.86 -41.11 2.36
CA ILE A 277 9.92 -40.26 2.93
C ILE A 277 10.39 -39.17 1.94
N HIS A 278 10.23 -39.42 0.64
CA HIS A 278 10.68 -38.51 -0.43
C HIS A 278 9.81 -37.26 -0.63
N SER A 279 8.67 -37.14 0.04
CA SER A 279 7.76 -36.01 -0.14
C SER A 279 6.96 -35.69 1.13
N GLY A 280 7.61 -35.18 2.18
CA GLY A 280 6.88 -34.57 3.29
C GLY A 280 7.52 -34.58 4.68
N PRO A 281 8.30 -35.58 5.11
CA PRO A 281 8.90 -35.56 6.45
C PRO A 281 10.32 -34.99 6.48
N LEU A 282 10.74 -34.53 7.66
CA LEU A 282 12.14 -34.26 8.00
C LEU A 282 12.81 -35.60 8.28
N ALA A 283 13.98 -35.84 7.70
CA ALA A 283 14.74 -37.08 7.91
C ALA A 283 16.20 -36.78 8.19
N TYR A 284 16.77 -37.50 9.14
CA TYR A 284 18.18 -37.45 9.49
C TYR A 284 18.70 -38.88 9.62
N THR A 285 19.77 -39.20 8.90
CA THR A 285 20.36 -40.54 8.86
C THR A 285 21.83 -40.44 9.17
N ASP A 286 22.32 -41.32 10.04
CA ASP A 286 23.74 -41.46 10.33
C ASP A 286 24.08 -42.92 10.69
N SER A 287 25.37 -43.24 10.68
CA SER A 287 25.90 -44.57 10.99
C SER A 287 26.44 -44.66 12.41
N LEU A 288 26.17 -45.79 13.07
CA LEU A 288 26.65 -46.16 14.39
C LEU A 288 27.56 -47.40 14.27
N SER A 289 28.62 -47.45 15.07
CA SER A 289 29.54 -48.59 15.10
C SER A 289 29.30 -49.44 16.35
N VAL A 290 29.05 -50.73 16.17
CA VAL A 290 28.71 -51.67 17.26
C VAL A 290 29.50 -52.97 17.11
N GLY A 291 30.63 -53.09 17.83
CA GLY A 291 31.44 -54.33 17.86
C GLY A 291 31.74 -54.90 16.46
N GLY A 292 32.26 -54.08 15.55
CA GLY A 292 32.55 -54.48 14.16
C GLY A 292 31.35 -54.46 13.20
N ARG A 293 30.14 -54.18 13.67
CA ARG A 293 28.93 -54.01 12.84
C ARG A 293 28.63 -52.53 12.58
N ILE A 294 28.04 -52.26 11.42
CA ILE A 294 27.64 -50.91 11.01
C ILE A 294 26.11 -50.84 11.07
N TRP A 295 25.61 -50.10 12.05
CA TRP A 295 24.19 -49.80 12.15
C TRP A 295 23.91 -48.46 11.50
N GLU A 296 22.74 -48.32 10.89
CA GLU A 296 22.23 -47.09 10.32
C GLU A 296 20.97 -46.73 11.09
N ALA A 297 20.98 -45.55 11.69
CA ALA A 297 19.85 -44.99 12.41
C ALA A 297 19.26 -43.85 11.60
N THR A 298 17.96 -43.94 11.32
CA THR A 298 17.20 -42.91 10.60
C THR A 298 16.11 -42.39 11.51
N ILE A 299 16.14 -41.09 11.77
CA ILE A 299 15.14 -40.37 12.56
C ILE A 299 14.24 -39.62 11.59
N ILE A 300 12.93 -39.77 11.75
CA ILE A 300 11.92 -39.18 10.87
C ILE A 300 10.93 -38.39 11.74
N ALA A 301 10.67 -37.14 11.35
CA ALA A 301 9.63 -36.31 11.96
C ALA A 301 8.72 -35.69 10.89
N PRO A 302 7.43 -35.47 11.15
CA PRO A 302 6.54 -34.81 10.20
C PRO A 302 7.00 -33.36 9.99
N GLN A 303 7.02 -32.86 8.75
CA GLN A 303 7.25 -31.44 8.53
C GLN A 303 6.05 -30.64 9.05
N PRO A 304 6.28 -29.52 9.74
CA PRO A 304 5.20 -28.65 10.18
C PRO A 304 4.44 -28.11 8.96
N SER A 305 3.12 -28.21 9.01
CA SER A 305 2.25 -27.67 7.97
C SER A 305 2.36 -26.13 7.90
N VAL A 306 2.10 -25.54 6.73
CA VAL A 306 2.04 -24.08 6.57
C VAL A 306 0.93 -23.46 7.45
N LEU A 307 -0.10 -24.23 7.78
CA LEU A 307 -1.21 -23.78 8.60
C LEU A 307 -0.86 -23.71 10.10
N THR A 308 0.09 -24.52 10.55
CA THR A 308 0.52 -24.57 11.97
C THR A 308 1.58 -23.52 12.30
N ILE A 309 2.28 -22.97 11.31
CA ILE A 309 3.26 -21.88 11.50
C ILE A 309 2.52 -20.53 11.44
N TRP A 310 2.31 -19.86 12.58
CA TRP A 310 1.46 -18.66 12.65
C TRP A 310 2.17 -17.36 12.22
N GLN A 311 3.52 -17.31 12.27
CA GLN A 311 4.32 -16.11 12.00
C GLN A 311 4.17 -15.57 10.56
N PRO A 312 4.17 -16.40 9.49
CA PRO A 312 3.88 -15.93 8.14
C PRO A 312 2.49 -15.31 8.02
N TRP A 313 1.48 -15.92 8.64
CA TRP A 313 0.09 -15.45 8.58
C TRP A 313 -0.10 -14.11 9.29
N SER A 314 0.55 -13.90 10.44
CA SER A 314 0.48 -12.60 11.13
C SER A 314 1.13 -11.48 10.32
N ALA A 315 2.25 -11.75 9.64
CA ALA A 315 2.88 -10.80 8.73
C ALA A 315 2.00 -10.47 7.51
N LEU A 316 1.34 -11.49 6.93
CA LEU A 316 0.39 -11.30 5.83
C LEU A 316 -0.80 -10.44 6.27
N LEU A 317 -1.41 -10.75 7.42
CA LEU A 317 -2.53 -10.00 7.96
C LEU A 317 -2.15 -8.55 8.27
N ALA A 318 -0.98 -8.32 8.87
CA ALA A 318 -0.47 -6.99 9.15
C ALA A 318 -0.24 -6.18 7.85
N GLY A 319 0.38 -6.79 6.83
CA GLY A 319 0.63 -6.15 5.54
C GLY A 319 -0.64 -5.81 4.76
N LEU A 320 -1.64 -6.71 4.76
CA LEU A 320 -2.94 -6.47 4.15
C LEU A 320 -3.71 -5.36 4.89
N SER A 321 -3.65 -5.36 6.22
CA SER A 321 -4.29 -4.33 7.04
C SER A 321 -3.69 -2.96 6.76
N LEU A 322 -2.36 -2.86 6.69
CA LEU A 322 -1.67 -1.62 6.31
C LEU A 322 -2.06 -1.16 4.90
N THR A 323 -2.15 -2.09 3.95
CA THR A 323 -2.58 -1.79 2.57
C THR A 323 -4.00 -1.22 2.54
N ILE A 324 -4.93 -1.80 3.30
CA ILE A 324 -6.31 -1.31 3.43
C ILE A 324 -6.34 0.10 4.03
N ILE A 325 -5.55 0.36 5.07
CA ILE A 325 -5.48 1.69 5.70
C ILE A 325 -4.97 2.73 4.71
N VAL A 326 -3.89 2.44 3.98
CA VAL A 326 -3.34 3.34 2.95
C VAL A 326 -4.35 3.56 1.83
N LEU A 327 -5.05 2.51 1.39
CA LEU A 327 -6.06 2.60 0.35
C LEU A 327 -7.24 3.48 0.80
N ALA A 328 -7.74 3.27 2.01
CA ALA A 328 -8.80 4.08 2.59
C ALA A 328 -8.39 5.55 2.70
N TYR A 329 -7.16 5.83 3.15
CA TYR A 329 -6.62 7.19 3.19
C TYR A 329 -6.56 7.83 1.79
N LEU A 330 -6.03 7.13 0.78
CA LEU A 330 -5.96 7.64 -0.60
C LEU A 330 -7.35 7.92 -1.17
N LEU A 331 -8.32 7.04 -0.95
CA LEU A 331 -9.70 7.25 -1.39
C LEU A 331 -10.34 8.46 -0.70
N LEU A 332 -10.12 8.63 0.62
CA LEU A 332 -10.59 9.80 1.36
C LEU A 332 -9.92 11.09 0.87
N ALA A 333 -8.63 11.06 0.56
CA ALA A 333 -7.89 12.19 0.02
C ALA A 333 -8.42 12.59 -1.37
N MET A 334 -8.61 11.63 -2.28
CA MET A 334 -9.17 11.88 -3.63
C MET A 334 -10.61 12.42 -3.57
N GLN A 335 -11.43 11.91 -2.64
CA GLN A 335 -12.78 12.45 -2.40
C GLN A 335 -12.73 13.90 -1.91
N ARG A 336 -11.79 14.24 -1.02
CA ARG A 336 -11.61 15.62 -0.55
C ARG A 336 -11.22 16.54 -1.70
N GLU A 337 -10.24 16.16 -2.50
CA GLU A 337 -9.78 16.96 -3.65
C GLU A 337 -10.91 17.22 -4.66
N SER A 338 -11.70 16.18 -4.98
CA SER A 338 -12.83 16.30 -5.90
C SER A 338 -13.90 17.25 -5.37
N LYS A 339 -14.24 17.18 -4.07
CA LYS A 339 -15.18 18.10 -3.42
C LYS A 339 -14.66 19.54 -3.42
N THR A 340 -13.39 19.74 -3.11
CA THR A 340 -12.77 21.07 -3.11
C THR A 340 -12.80 21.68 -4.51
N ARG A 341 -12.47 20.92 -5.55
CA ARG A 341 -12.49 21.41 -6.94
C ARG A 341 -13.88 21.84 -7.39
N LEU A 342 -14.90 21.02 -7.10
CA LEU A 342 -16.30 21.34 -7.42
C LEU A 342 -16.76 22.62 -6.73
N LEU A 343 -16.39 22.79 -5.45
CA LEU A 343 -16.75 23.97 -4.67
C LEU A 343 -16.06 25.24 -5.22
N VAL A 344 -14.79 25.14 -5.61
CA VAL A 344 -14.07 26.26 -6.23
C VAL A 344 -14.73 26.65 -7.55
N GLU A 345 -15.11 25.68 -8.38
CA GLU A 345 -15.77 25.94 -9.67
C GLU A 345 -17.14 26.61 -9.48
N GLN A 346 -17.94 26.14 -8.52
CA GLN A 346 -19.20 26.79 -8.13
C GLN A 346 -18.98 28.24 -7.68
N ARG A 347 -18.02 28.49 -6.78
CA ARG A 347 -17.71 29.84 -6.30
C ARG A 347 -17.17 30.75 -7.39
N THR A 348 -16.39 30.22 -8.32
CA THR A 348 -15.86 30.99 -9.46
C THR A 348 -17.00 31.40 -10.39
N GLN A 349 -17.98 30.51 -10.63
CA GLN A 349 -19.16 30.84 -11.42
C GLN A 349 -20.07 31.88 -10.74
N GLU A 350 -20.32 31.74 -9.43
CA GLU A 350 -21.07 32.74 -8.65
C GLU A 350 -20.38 34.10 -8.70
N LEU A 351 -19.06 34.12 -8.50
CA LEU A 351 -18.27 35.36 -8.52
C LEU A 351 -18.25 35.99 -9.92
N SER A 352 -18.13 35.19 -10.97
CA SER A 352 -18.18 35.68 -12.35
C SER A 352 -19.53 36.31 -12.69
N LYS A 353 -20.65 35.71 -12.25
CA LYS A 353 -21.99 36.27 -12.47
C LYS A 353 -22.19 37.58 -11.70
N ALA A 354 -21.74 37.63 -10.45
CA ALA A 354 -21.81 38.85 -9.65
C ALA A 354 -21.00 40.00 -10.26
N ASN A 355 -19.80 39.71 -10.78
CA ASN A 355 -18.97 40.71 -11.45
C ASN A 355 -19.64 41.26 -12.73
N GLN A 356 -20.26 40.41 -13.55
CA GLN A 356 -20.95 40.88 -14.76
C GLN A 356 -22.12 41.82 -14.44
N GLN A 357 -22.91 41.51 -13.40
CA GLN A 357 -24.03 42.36 -12.98
C GLN A 357 -23.56 43.75 -12.50
N LEU A 358 -22.43 43.78 -11.78
CA LEU A 358 -21.81 45.03 -11.33
C LEU A 358 -21.32 45.89 -12.51
N GLU A 359 -20.74 45.27 -13.54
CA GLU A 359 -20.28 46.00 -14.73
C GLU A 359 -21.44 46.66 -15.49
N GLU A 360 -22.56 45.95 -15.66
CA GLU A 360 -23.76 46.50 -16.32
C GLU A 360 -24.35 47.71 -15.55
N GLU A 361 -24.46 47.61 -14.22
CA GLU A 361 -25.00 48.69 -13.38
C GLU A 361 -24.15 49.98 -13.45
N VAL A 362 -22.82 49.84 -13.53
CA VAL A 362 -21.90 50.97 -13.62
C VAL A 362 -22.03 51.72 -14.95
N ILE A 363 -22.28 51.00 -16.06
CA ILE A 363 -22.42 51.60 -17.39
C ILE A 363 -23.71 52.42 -17.49
N ASP A 364 -24.84 51.89 -17.02
CA ASP A 364 -26.14 52.57 -17.11
C ASP A 364 -26.17 53.86 -16.28
N ARG A 365 -25.61 53.81 -15.07
CA ARG A 365 -25.52 54.99 -14.19
C ARG A 365 -24.73 56.13 -14.82
N SER A 366 -23.65 55.80 -15.53
CA SER A 366 -22.78 56.79 -16.18
C SER A 366 -23.48 57.52 -17.33
N ARG A 367 -24.37 56.84 -18.08
CA ARG A 367 -25.14 57.47 -19.17
C ARG A 367 -26.18 58.45 -18.65
N ALA A 368 -26.92 58.10 -17.60
CA ALA A 368 -27.93 58.96 -17.00
C ALA A 368 -27.35 60.28 -16.47
N GLN A 369 -26.15 60.24 -15.88
CA GLN A 369 -25.49 61.43 -15.35
C GLN A 369 -25.08 62.44 -16.43
N ARG A 370 -24.64 61.99 -17.61
CA ARG A 370 -24.25 62.90 -18.71
C ARG A 370 -25.43 63.68 -19.28
N LYS A 371 -26.60 63.05 -19.42
CA LYS A 371 -27.83 63.72 -19.93
C LYS A 371 -28.28 64.85 -19.01
N LEU A 372 -28.26 64.61 -17.69
CA LEU A 372 -28.65 65.62 -16.70
C LEU A 372 -27.70 66.82 -16.64
N ALA A 373 -26.39 66.57 -16.79
CA ALA A 373 -25.40 67.65 -16.78
C ALA A 373 -25.60 68.65 -17.92
N GLY A 374 -25.86 68.17 -19.15
CA GLY A 374 -26.09 69.03 -20.32
C GLY A 374 -27.34 69.92 -20.21
N LEU A 375 -28.45 69.37 -19.72
CA LEU A 375 -29.69 70.14 -19.51
C LEU A 375 -29.54 71.23 -18.44
N TYR A 376 -28.77 70.95 -17.38
CA TYR A 376 -28.56 71.91 -16.30
C TYR A 376 -27.76 73.14 -16.75
N GLU A 377 -26.71 72.95 -17.56
CA GLU A 377 -25.88 74.04 -18.06
C GLU A 377 -26.67 75.03 -18.94
N ILE A 378 -27.58 74.53 -19.77
CA ILE A 378 -28.39 75.37 -20.65
C ILE A 378 -29.46 76.14 -19.88
N SER A 379 -30.14 75.48 -18.94
CA SER A 379 -31.10 76.16 -18.06
C SER A 379 -30.47 77.33 -17.29
N ARG A 380 -29.20 77.18 -16.87
CA ARG A 380 -28.43 78.26 -16.24
C ARG A 380 -28.21 79.46 -17.17
N ILE A 381 -27.89 79.21 -18.45
CA ILE A 381 -27.69 80.28 -19.45
C ILE A 381 -29.01 81.03 -19.69
N LEU A 382 -30.10 80.30 -19.89
CA LEU A 382 -31.42 80.88 -20.13
C LEU A 382 -31.94 81.71 -18.94
N SER A 383 -31.55 81.36 -17.71
CA SER A 383 -31.99 82.04 -16.49
C SER A 383 -31.11 83.23 -16.07
N ALA A 384 -30.00 83.50 -16.77
CA ALA A 384 -29.11 84.61 -16.43
C ALA A 384 -29.77 85.99 -16.69
N MET A 385 -29.32 87.06 -16.02
CA MET A 385 -29.75 88.44 -16.35
C MET A 385 -28.94 88.98 -17.55
N GLY A 386 -29.58 89.72 -18.44
CA GLY A 386 -28.94 90.26 -19.65
C GLY A 386 -29.89 90.44 -20.81
N ASP A 387 -29.37 90.98 -21.90
CA ASP A 387 -30.05 91.16 -23.17
C ASP A 387 -30.33 89.81 -23.88
N PHE A 388 -31.41 89.75 -24.65
CA PHE A 388 -31.85 88.53 -25.34
C PHE A 388 -30.79 88.03 -26.32
N GLU A 389 -30.22 88.92 -27.13
CA GLU A 389 -29.28 88.54 -28.19
C GLU A 389 -28.01 87.89 -27.61
N ALA A 390 -27.50 88.45 -26.50
CA ALA A 390 -26.34 87.90 -25.79
C ALA A 390 -26.59 86.49 -25.24
N LYS A 391 -27.76 86.26 -24.63
CA LYS A 391 -28.12 84.94 -24.09
C LYS A 391 -28.43 83.91 -25.17
N ALA A 392 -29.07 84.35 -26.26
CA ALA A 392 -29.31 83.51 -27.42
C ALA A 392 -27.99 83.06 -28.03
N ALA A 393 -27.01 83.96 -28.17
CA ALA A 393 -25.68 83.61 -28.66
C ALA A 393 -24.96 82.58 -27.77
N GLU A 394 -24.95 82.77 -26.44
CA GLU A 394 -24.33 81.83 -25.48
C GLU A 394 -25.04 80.47 -25.50
N ALA A 395 -26.38 80.45 -25.60
CA ALA A 395 -27.15 79.22 -25.70
C ALA A 395 -26.90 78.48 -27.02
N LEU A 396 -26.72 79.21 -28.13
CA LEU A 396 -26.40 78.62 -29.43
C LEU A 396 -24.98 78.06 -29.48
N GLU A 397 -24.00 78.72 -28.84
CA GLU A 397 -22.65 78.19 -28.68
C GLU A 397 -22.66 76.88 -27.90
N LYS A 398 -23.39 76.84 -26.78
CA LYS A 398 -23.50 75.60 -26.01
C LYS A 398 -24.25 74.50 -26.75
N MET A 399 -25.25 74.88 -27.54
CA MET A 399 -25.97 73.95 -28.41
C MET A 399 -25.05 73.36 -29.49
N ALA A 400 -24.15 74.16 -30.06
CA ALA A 400 -23.15 73.69 -31.02
C ALA A 400 -22.19 72.67 -30.36
N ASP A 401 -21.69 72.95 -29.15
CA ASP A 401 -20.80 72.03 -28.42
C ASP A 401 -21.47 70.71 -28.05
N LEU A 402 -22.68 70.77 -27.48
CA LEU A 402 -23.39 69.58 -27.00
C LEU A 402 -23.83 68.67 -28.13
N ALA A 403 -24.19 69.26 -29.26
CA ALA A 403 -24.54 68.51 -30.46
C ALA A 403 -23.34 68.19 -31.33
N ALA A 404 -22.12 68.62 -30.98
CA ALA A 404 -20.96 68.58 -31.87
C ALA A 404 -21.32 69.06 -33.29
N ALA A 405 -22.06 70.17 -33.38
CA ALA A 405 -22.58 70.71 -34.63
C ALA A 405 -21.66 71.80 -35.17
N ASP A 406 -21.47 71.79 -36.48
CA ASP A 406 -20.59 72.73 -37.17
C ASP A 406 -21.19 74.13 -37.31
N TRP A 407 -22.53 74.23 -37.28
CA TRP A 407 -23.25 75.46 -37.56
C TRP A 407 -24.61 75.49 -36.87
N VAL A 408 -24.86 76.52 -36.07
CA VAL A 408 -26.11 76.78 -35.37
C VAL A 408 -26.54 78.23 -35.61
N THR A 409 -27.80 78.47 -35.97
CA THR A 409 -28.33 79.83 -36.18
C THR A 409 -29.71 79.99 -35.60
N LEU A 410 -30.01 81.18 -35.07
CA LEU A 410 -31.32 81.61 -34.61
C LEU A 410 -31.81 82.73 -35.51
N ARG A 411 -33.03 82.58 -36.03
CA ARG A 411 -33.68 83.60 -36.86
C ARG A 411 -35.08 83.93 -36.36
N LEU A 412 -35.43 85.21 -36.35
CA LEU A 412 -36.71 85.75 -35.88
C LEU A 412 -37.35 86.66 -36.97
N PRO A 413 -38.68 86.79 -37.02
CA PRO A 413 -39.34 87.78 -37.88
C PRO A 413 -39.13 89.20 -37.33
N LYS A 414 -39.05 90.20 -38.21
CA LYS A 414 -38.90 91.61 -37.83
C LYS A 414 -40.10 92.43 -38.28
N GLU A 415 -40.61 93.30 -37.41
CA GLU A 415 -41.83 94.08 -37.69
C GLU A 415 -41.60 95.09 -38.83
N GLY A 416 -42.42 95.01 -39.89
CA GLY A 416 -42.32 95.87 -41.07
C GLY A 416 -41.30 95.45 -42.13
N GLU A 417 -40.52 94.38 -41.90
CA GLU A 417 -39.55 93.83 -42.86
C GLU A 417 -39.93 92.38 -43.23
N PRO A 418 -39.98 92.02 -44.53
CA PRO A 418 -40.32 90.65 -44.93
C PRO A 418 -39.16 89.68 -44.68
N GLY A 419 -39.46 88.52 -44.07
CA GLY A 419 -38.52 87.40 -43.90
C GLY A 419 -38.12 87.12 -42.45
N LEU A 420 -37.23 86.13 -42.28
CA LEU A 420 -36.63 85.77 -40.99
C LEU A 420 -35.19 86.29 -40.92
N HIS A 421 -34.93 87.15 -39.94
CA HIS A 421 -33.68 87.86 -39.74
C HIS A 421 -32.78 87.11 -38.76
N LEU A 422 -31.49 87.05 -39.06
CA LEU A 422 -30.48 86.45 -38.19
C LEU A 422 -30.32 87.25 -36.91
N VAL A 423 -30.45 86.56 -35.77
CA VAL A 423 -30.29 87.14 -34.43
C VAL A 423 -29.02 86.64 -33.75
N ALA A 424 -28.74 85.35 -33.88
CA ALA A 424 -27.53 84.75 -33.34
C ALA A 424 -27.04 83.61 -34.23
N ALA A 425 -25.74 83.38 -34.23
CA ALA A 425 -25.10 82.27 -34.93
C ALA A 425 -23.90 81.79 -34.13
N SER A 426 -23.67 80.48 -34.11
CA SER A 426 -22.51 79.87 -33.46
C SER A 426 -22.10 78.58 -34.16
N GLY A 427 -20.89 78.11 -33.88
CA GLY A 427 -20.31 76.92 -34.48
C GLY A 427 -19.08 77.22 -35.33
N PRO A 428 -18.16 76.25 -35.48
CA PRO A 428 -16.90 76.43 -36.20
C PRO A 428 -17.05 77.04 -37.60
N ALA A 429 -18.04 76.58 -38.37
CA ALA A 429 -18.20 76.98 -39.77
C ALA A 429 -18.83 78.38 -39.95
N VAL A 430 -19.50 78.92 -38.92
CA VAL A 430 -20.08 80.27 -38.93
C VAL A 430 -18.98 81.35 -38.98
N THR A 431 -17.82 81.08 -38.39
CA THR A 431 -16.68 82.02 -38.38
C THR A 431 -15.99 82.10 -39.74
N GLU A 432 -16.04 81.01 -40.51
CA GLU A 432 -15.45 80.92 -41.84
C GLU A 432 -16.36 81.55 -42.90
N TYR A 433 -17.68 81.38 -42.76
CA TYR A 433 -18.68 81.93 -43.67
C TYR A 433 -19.86 82.56 -42.90
N ALA A 434 -19.99 83.87 -43.01
CA ALA A 434 -21.05 84.62 -42.34
C ALA A 434 -22.44 84.16 -42.83
N PRO A 435 -23.39 83.82 -41.93
CA PRO A 435 -24.71 83.39 -42.33
C PRO A 435 -25.47 84.50 -43.06
N ILE A 436 -26.32 84.11 -44.00
CA ILE A 436 -27.16 85.05 -44.75
C ILE A 436 -28.04 85.83 -43.74
N PRO A 437 -28.08 87.18 -43.82
CA PRO A 437 -28.75 88.01 -42.82
C PRO A 437 -30.27 87.84 -42.78
N VAL A 438 -30.92 87.57 -43.92
CA VAL A 438 -32.39 87.46 -44.02
C VAL A 438 -32.77 86.30 -44.93
N PHE A 439 -33.73 85.48 -44.49
CA PHE A 439 -34.40 84.48 -45.30
C PHE A 439 -35.75 84.99 -45.79
N THR A 440 -35.90 85.15 -47.11
CA THR A 440 -37.18 85.48 -47.78
C THR A 440 -37.92 84.21 -48.23
N GLU A 441 -39.18 84.33 -48.67
CA GLU A 441 -40.10 83.22 -49.04
C GLU A 441 -39.58 82.18 -50.07
N ALA A 442 -38.38 82.36 -50.62
CA ALA A 442 -37.77 81.44 -51.59
C ALA A 442 -37.12 80.17 -50.99
N MET A 443 -37.07 79.99 -49.65
CA MET A 443 -36.44 78.82 -48.99
C MET A 443 -37.46 77.89 -48.31
N ALA A 444 -38.02 76.95 -49.07
CA ALA A 444 -39.19 76.14 -48.71
C ALA A 444 -39.10 75.33 -47.38
N ILE A 445 -37.93 74.78 -47.03
CA ILE A 445 -37.80 73.89 -45.86
C ILE A 445 -37.85 74.67 -44.54
N SER A 446 -37.19 75.84 -44.48
CA SER A 446 -37.26 76.73 -43.32
C SER A 446 -38.66 77.32 -43.19
N THR A 447 -39.32 77.66 -44.30
CA THR A 447 -40.73 78.10 -44.28
C THR A 447 -41.65 77.01 -43.71
N LEU A 448 -41.43 75.74 -44.06
CA LEU A 448 -42.22 74.60 -43.55
C LEU A 448 -42.08 74.44 -42.03
N ALA A 449 -40.84 74.41 -41.52
CA ALA A 449 -40.58 74.26 -40.08
C ALA A 449 -41.18 75.42 -39.26
N PHE A 450 -41.15 76.65 -39.80
CA PHE A 450 -41.71 77.83 -39.14
C PHE A 450 -43.25 77.84 -39.17
N ALA A 451 -43.85 77.65 -40.34
CA ALA A 451 -45.30 77.74 -40.54
C ALA A 451 -46.06 76.57 -39.89
N GLU A 452 -45.49 75.36 -39.90
CA GLU A 452 -46.13 74.17 -39.33
C GLU A 452 -45.72 73.90 -37.86
N GLY A 453 -44.67 74.58 -37.37
CA GLY A 453 -44.21 74.43 -35.98
C GLY A 453 -43.73 73.02 -35.65
N ARG A 454 -43.14 72.31 -36.62
CA ARG A 454 -42.60 70.95 -36.48
C ARG A 454 -41.08 70.92 -36.61
N ILE A 455 -40.46 70.03 -35.85
CA ILE A 455 -39.03 69.73 -35.98
C ILE A 455 -38.81 68.97 -37.28
N VAL A 456 -37.85 69.43 -38.08
CA VAL A 456 -37.46 68.79 -39.33
C VAL A 456 -36.04 68.26 -39.16
N VAL A 457 -35.87 66.95 -39.28
CA VAL A 457 -34.58 66.27 -39.28
C VAL A 457 -34.24 65.89 -40.72
N ILE A 458 -33.04 66.25 -41.16
CA ILE A 458 -32.52 65.93 -42.49
C ILE A 458 -31.19 65.22 -42.28
N ASP A 459 -31.20 63.91 -42.42
CA ASP A 459 -30.01 63.09 -42.22
C ASP A 459 -29.07 63.10 -43.42
N ASP A 460 -29.61 63.37 -44.62
CA ASP A 460 -28.88 63.55 -45.88
C ASP A 460 -29.34 64.84 -46.58
N TYR A 461 -28.54 65.90 -46.40
CA TYR A 461 -28.81 67.22 -46.94
C TYR A 461 -28.63 67.29 -48.46
N ALA A 462 -27.69 66.54 -49.02
CA ALA A 462 -27.43 66.52 -50.46
C ALA A 462 -28.58 65.89 -51.26
N ALA A 463 -29.36 65.01 -50.63
CA ALA A 463 -30.53 64.39 -51.23
C ALA A 463 -31.78 65.29 -51.30
N GLN A 464 -31.73 66.52 -50.77
CA GLN A 464 -32.88 67.43 -50.80
C GLN A 464 -33.20 67.93 -52.23
N PRO A 465 -34.46 68.22 -52.57
CA PRO A 465 -34.85 68.62 -53.94
C PRO A 465 -34.20 69.90 -54.48
N ALA A 466 -33.77 70.81 -53.60
CA ALA A 466 -33.10 72.07 -53.95
C ALA A 466 -32.11 72.48 -52.84
N PRO A 467 -30.98 71.77 -52.70
CA PRO A 467 -30.02 72.04 -51.63
C PRO A 467 -29.25 73.33 -51.93
N SER A 468 -28.85 74.05 -50.88
CA SER A 468 -27.99 75.22 -51.04
C SER A 468 -26.59 74.78 -51.44
N GLN A 469 -26.15 75.17 -52.64
CA GLN A 469 -24.80 74.85 -53.12
C GLN A 469 -23.72 75.35 -52.14
N THR A 470 -23.94 76.51 -51.52
CA THR A 470 -23.03 77.06 -50.51
C THR A 470 -22.90 76.15 -49.29
N LEU A 471 -23.98 75.53 -48.80
CA LEU A 471 -23.91 74.61 -47.67
C LEU A 471 -23.23 73.28 -48.06
N LEU A 472 -23.43 72.82 -49.29
CA LEU A 472 -22.74 71.63 -49.83
C LEU A 472 -21.24 71.87 -49.99
N ASP A 473 -20.82 73.04 -50.49
CA ASP A 473 -19.41 73.41 -50.65
C ASP A 473 -18.69 73.52 -49.29
N LEU A 474 -19.43 73.86 -48.23
CA LEU A 474 -18.94 73.85 -46.84
C LEU A 474 -18.88 72.45 -46.22
N GLY A 475 -19.31 71.43 -46.94
CA GLY A 475 -19.30 70.03 -46.52
C GLY A 475 -20.44 69.65 -45.58
N MET A 476 -21.51 70.44 -45.51
CA MET A 476 -22.66 70.15 -44.64
C MET A 476 -23.46 68.96 -45.17
N GLN A 477 -23.71 67.97 -44.32
CA GLN A 477 -24.33 66.70 -44.71
C GLN A 477 -25.64 66.40 -44.00
N SER A 478 -25.87 66.95 -42.80
CA SER A 478 -27.14 66.77 -42.09
C SER A 478 -27.54 68.06 -41.38
N MET A 479 -28.84 68.22 -41.11
CA MET A 479 -29.35 69.34 -40.34
C MET A 479 -30.63 69.02 -39.59
N VAL A 480 -30.84 69.73 -38.48
CA VAL A 480 -32.10 69.79 -37.75
C VAL A 480 -32.58 71.23 -37.70
N ILE A 481 -33.84 71.42 -38.04
CA ILE A 481 -34.52 72.71 -37.97
C ILE A 481 -35.58 72.63 -36.88
N LEU A 482 -35.41 73.45 -35.86
CA LEU A 482 -36.21 73.49 -34.64
C LEU A 482 -37.05 74.77 -34.64
N PRO A 483 -38.39 74.69 -34.53
CA PRO A 483 -39.24 75.84 -34.30
C PRO A 483 -39.03 76.35 -32.87
N VAL A 484 -38.81 77.66 -32.74
CA VAL A 484 -38.78 78.35 -31.44
C VAL A 484 -40.20 78.82 -31.16
N LYS A 485 -40.81 78.31 -30.08
CA LYS A 485 -42.21 78.57 -29.74
C LYS A 485 -42.37 79.46 -28.51
N ALA A 486 -43.21 80.47 -28.62
CA ALA A 486 -43.71 81.26 -27.50
C ALA A 486 -45.20 80.92 -27.34
N GLY A 487 -45.54 80.14 -26.32
CA GLY A 487 -46.85 79.50 -26.21
C GLY A 487 -47.15 78.61 -27.43
N GLU A 488 -48.30 78.83 -28.07
CA GLU A 488 -48.74 78.10 -29.28
C GLU A 488 -48.21 78.70 -30.59
N ARG A 489 -47.46 79.80 -30.55
CA ARG A 489 -46.99 80.53 -31.74
C ARG A 489 -45.51 80.23 -32.00
N THR A 490 -45.18 79.85 -33.24
CA THR A 490 -43.79 79.84 -33.69
C THR A 490 -43.31 81.27 -33.90
N VAL A 491 -42.29 81.65 -33.14
CA VAL A 491 -41.71 83.00 -33.11
C VAL A 491 -40.29 83.04 -33.66
N GLY A 492 -39.67 81.88 -33.90
CA GLY A 492 -38.35 81.80 -34.52
C GLY A 492 -38.01 80.42 -35.05
N LEU A 493 -36.80 80.32 -35.62
CA LEU A 493 -36.18 79.05 -35.99
C LEU A 493 -34.76 78.97 -35.47
N VAL A 494 -34.44 77.83 -34.87
CA VAL A 494 -33.06 77.39 -34.69
C VAL A 494 -32.73 76.37 -35.78
N THR A 495 -31.63 76.56 -36.49
CA THR A 495 -31.12 75.59 -37.46
C THR A 495 -29.75 75.12 -37.01
N VAL A 496 -29.60 73.82 -36.82
CA VAL A 496 -28.38 73.11 -36.41
C VAL A 496 -27.92 72.26 -37.59
N ILE A 497 -26.66 72.33 -37.99
CA ILE A 497 -26.12 71.65 -39.18
C ILE A 497 -24.81 70.98 -38.80
N SER A 498 -24.60 69.77 -39.28
CA SER A 498 -23.36 68.99 -39.12
C SER A 498 -22.79 68.61 -40.49
N LYS A 499 -21.46 68.52 -40.56
CA LYS A 499 -20.72 67.94 -41.69
C LYS A 499 -20.79 66.42 -41.72
N ASP A 500 -21.25 65.80 -40.63
CA ASP A 500 -21.47 64.35 -40.55
C ASP A 500 -22.88 64.00 -41.03
N LYS A 501 -23.00 62.89 -41.77
CA LYS A 501 -24.27 62.30 -42.19
C LYS A 501 -24.93 61.56 -41.02
N ASP A 502 -26.26 61.53 -40.97
CA ASP A 502 -27.04 60.81 -39.92
C ASP A 502 -26.66 61.23 -38.47
N HIS A 503 -26.21 62.47 -38.29
CA HIS A 503 -25.61 62.94 -37.04
C HIS A 503 -26.58 63.05 -35.86
N PHE A 504 -27.87 63.26 -36.14
CA PHE A 504 -28.87 63.63 -35.14
C PHE A 504 -29.70 62.44 -34.68
N SER A 505 -29.22 61.72 -33.66
CA SER A 505 -30.00 60.63 -33.03
C SER A 505 -31.29 61.14 -32.39
N PRO A 506 -32.32 60.28 -32.20
CA PRO A 506 -33.55 60.66 -31.52
C PRO A 506 -33.32 61.31 -30.14
N GLU A 507 -32.37 60.79 -29.37
CA GLU A 507 -32.03 61.34 -28.05
C GLU A 507 -31.38 62.72 -28.13
N LEU A 508 -30.60 62.97 -29.18
CA LEU A 508 -29.99 64.27 -29.43
C LEU A 508 -31.02 65.29 -29.93
N VAL A 509 -31.95 64.87 -30.79
CA VAL A 509 -33.08 65.70 -31.22
C VAL A 509 -33.96 66.11 -30.04
N ASP A 510 -34.28 65.18 -29.14
CA ASP A 510 -35.03 65.46 -27.91
C ASP A 510 -34.32 66.49 -27.01
N LEU A 511 -33.00 66.34 -26.87
CA LEU A 511 -32.17 67.29 -26.12
C LEU A 511 -32.21 68.68 -26.78
N LEU A 512 -32.00 68.76 -28.09
CA LEU A 512 -32.03 70.00 -28.88
C LEU A 512 -33.41 70.69 -28.85
N ALA A 513 -34.48 69.91 -28.90
CA ALA A 513 -35.86 70.39 -28.79
C ALA A 513 -36.11 71.07 -27.44
N ALA A 514 -35.71 70.44 -26.33
CA ALA A 514 -35.86 71.01 -24.99
C ALA A 514 -35.11 72.35 -24.84
N ILE A 515 -33.99 72.51 -25.53
CA ILE A 515 -33.22 73.77 -25.54
C ILE A 515 -33.95 74.83 -26.39
N GLY A 516 -34.47 74.44 -27.56
CA GLY A 516 -35.26 75.31 -28.42
C GLY A 516 -36.53 75.84 -27.75
N GLU A 517 -37.19 75.02 -26.94
CA GLU A 517 -38.32 75.45 -26.08
C GLU A 517 -37.88 76.53 -25.08
N GLY A 518 -36.74 76.32 -24.42
CA GLY A 518 -36.19 77.31 -23.49
C GLY A 518 -35.86 78.65 -24.14
N LEU A 519 -35.34 78.65 -25.37
CA LEU A 519 -35.12 79.88 -26.15
C LEU A 519 -36.43 80.61 -26.49
N GLY A 520 -37.51 79.87 -26.72
CA GLY A 520 -38.82 80.45 -26.98
C GLY A 520 -39.43 81.13 -25.77
N VAL A 521 -39.32 80.51 -24.59
CA VAL A 521 -39.69 81.13 -23.31
C VAL A 521 -38.87 82.41 -23.06
N LEU A 522 -37.57 82.37 -23.35
CA LEU A 522 -36.70 83.53 -23.19
C LEU A 522 -37.12 84.70 -24.09
N LEU A 523 -37.47 84.41 -25.36
CA LEU A 523 -37.92 85.42 -26.31
C LEU A 523 -39.27 86.03 -25.90
N ASP A 524 -40.22 85.20 -25.49
CA ASP A 524 -41.55 85.65 -25.04
C ASP A 524 -41.44 86.64 -23.87
N ASN A 525 -40.59 86.31 -22.89
CA ASN A 525 -40.29 87.20 -21.77
C ASN A 525 -39.66 88.54 -22.22
N SER A 526 -38.78 88.51 -23.23
CA SER A 526 -38.16 89.73 -23.75
C SER A 526 -39.16 90.62 -24.49
N MET A 527 -40.02 90.04 -25.34
CA MET A 527 -41.06 90.77 -26.06
C MET A 527 -42.08 91.40 -25.09
N LEU A 528 -42.53 90.64 -24.08
CA LEU A 528 -43.40 91.14 -23.02
C LEU A 528 -42.76 92.31 -22.26
N HIS A 529 -41.45 92.24 -21.98
CA HIS A 529 -40.73 93.32 -21.31
C HIS A 529 -40.68 94.59 -22.17
N GLU A 530 -40.42 94.47 -23.48
CA GLU A 530 -40.43 95.60 -24.41
C GLU A 530 -41.82 96.22 -24.58
N GLU A 531 -42.88 95.41 -24.72
CA GLU A 531 -44.26 95.90 -24.80
C GLU A 531 -44.65 96.67 -23.55
N THR A 532 -44.27 96.15 -22.37
CA THR A 532 -44.54 96.81 -21.09
C THR A 532 -43.80 98.15 -20.99
N GLN A 533 -42.55 98.23 -21.47
CA GLN A 533 -41.81 99.50 -21.51
C GLN A 533 -42.41 100.51 -22.50
N ARG A 534 -42.82 100.08 -23.70
CA ARG A 534 -43.49 100.95 -24.69
C ARG A 534 -44.82 101.47 -24.15
N ALA A 535 -45.60 100.63 -23.48
CA ALA A 535 -46.84 101.04 -22.82
C ALA A 535 -46.58 102.07 -21.71
N HIS A 536 -45.54 101.89 -20.88
CA HIS A 536 -45.16 102.85 -19.85
C HIS A 536 -44.65 104.19 -20.41
N GLN A 537 -43.91 104.16 -21.52
CA GLN A 537 -43.47 105.39 -22.20
C GLN A 537 -44.65 106.15 -22.82
N ALA A 538 -45.56 105.47 -23.50
CA ALA A 538 -46.78 106.07 -24.05
C ALA A 538 -47.67 106.68 -22.95
N GLN A 539 -47.78 106.01 -21.79
CA GLN A 539 -48.54 106.50 -20.65
C GLN A 539 -47.88 107.72 -19.97
N ARG A 540 -46.53 107.77 -19.93
CA ARG A 540 -45.79 108.97 -19.49
C ARG A 540 -46.00 110.15 -20.43
N GLN A 541 -45.98 109.92 -21.74
CA GLN A 541 -46.19 110.96 -22.75
C GLN A 541 -47.62 111.54 -22.67
N LEU A 542 -48.63 110.68 -22.49
CA LEU A 542 -50.02 111.08 -22.22
C LEU A 542 -50.20 111.80 -20.88
N ALA A 543 -49.44 111.44 -19.84
CA ALA A 543 -49.46 112.12 -18.56
C ALA A 543 -48.80 113.51 -18.64
N GLU A 544 -47.73 113.67 -19.43
CA GLU A 544 -47.10 114.96 -19.71
C GLU A 544 -47.99 115.86 -20.58
N GLU A 545 -48.65 115.33 -21.62
CA GLU A 545 -49.65 116.07 -22.41
C GLU A 545 -50.85 116.51 -21.57
N ASN A 546 -51.35 115.64 -20.68
CA ASN A 546 -52.44 115.98 -19.77
C ASN A 546 -52.02 116.99 -18.68
N ALA A 547 -50.77 116.95 -18.21
CA ALA A 547 -50.24 117.94 -17.27
C ALA A 547 -50.09 119.32 -17.92
N VAL A 548 -49.66 119.38 -19.19
CA VAL A 548 -49.59 120.64 -19.96
C VAL A 548 -50.99 121.19 -20.27
N MET A 549 -51.96 120.33 -20.61
CA MET A 549 -53.38 120.71 -20.78
C MET A 549 -54.02 121.22 -19.48
N ALA A 550 -53.68 120.64 -18.33
CA ALA A 550 -54.21 121.06 -17.03
C ALA A 550 -53.64 122.41 -16.54
N GLU A 551 -52.42 122.78 -16.93
CA GLU A 551 -51.81 124.08 -16.61
C GLU A 551 -52.40 125.21 -17.50
N ILE A 552 -52.71 124.90 -18.78
CA ILE A 552 -53.36 125.83 -19.71
C ILE A 552 -54.84 126.09 -19.33
N GLY A 553 -55.53 125.09 -18.79
CA GLY A 553 -56.92 125.22 -18.29
C GLY A 553 -57.06 125.95 -16.94
N ARG A 554 -55.96 126.41 -16.32
CA ARG A 554 -55.98 127.14 -15.05
C ARG A 554 -55.64 128.63 -15.18
N ILE A 555 -55.31 129.10 -16.39
CA ILE A 555 -55.01 130.51 -16.73
C ILE A 555 -56.08 131.14 -17.65
N VAL A 556 -57.19 130.43 -17.89
CA VAL A 556 -58.47 130.98 -18.37
C VAL A 556 -59.54 130.61 -17.36
#